data_AF-A0A6V7M2D9-F1
#
_entry.id   AF-A0A6V7M2D9-F1
#
_cell.length_a   1.000
_cell.length_b   1.000
_cell.length_c   1.000
_cell.angle_alpha   90.00
_cell.angle_beta   90.00
_cell.angle_gamma   90.00
#
_symmetry.space_group_name_H-M   'P 1'
#
loop_
_entity.id
_entity.type
_entity.pdbx_description
1 polymer ?
#
loop_
_entity_poly.entity_id
_entity_poly.type
_entity_poly.pdbx_seq_one_letter_code
_entity_poly.pdbx_strand_id
1 'polypeptide(L)'
;LLTDRRTMLGELNWIFTAITDTIAWNTLPRDLFQRLFRQDLLVASLFRNFLLAERILRSYDCTPVSFPKLPPTHQHPMWQAWDLALDLCLAQLPGMLEYGEPFEHSPFFEEQLTAFQVWLTLGSKDRHPPEQLPIVLQVLLSQVH
;
A
#
# COMPACT_ATOMS: atom_id res chain seq x y z
N LEU A 1 -14.12 10.55 -7.83
CA LEU A 1 -13.68 9.31 -8.51
C LEU A 1 -12.56 8.64 -7.72
N LEU A 2 -11.33 9.17 -7.67
CA LEU A 2 -10.23 8.59 -6.87
C LEU A 2 -10.43 8.61 -5.35
N THR A 3 -11.29 9.51 -4.85
CA THR A 3 -11.56 9.68 -3.43
C THR A 3 -12.65 8.76 -2.90
N ASP A 4 -13.47 8.19 -3.78
CA ASP A 4 -14.58 7.32 -3.37
C ASP A 4 -14.09 5.88 -3.27
N ARG A 5 -13.78 5.47 -2.03
CA ARG A 5 -13.31 4.11 -1.69
C ARG A 5 -14.31 3.01 -2.02
N ARG A 6 -15.57 3.34 -2.32
CA ARG A 6 -16.59 2.37 -2.74
C ARG A 6 -16.48 2.00 -4.23
N THR A 7 -15.75 2.80 -5.00
CA THR A 7 -15.51 2.52 -6.41
C THR A 7 -14.24 1.70 -6.58
N MET A 8 -14.19 0.85 -7.60
CA MET A 8 -13.00 0.06 -7.96
C MET A 8 -11.72 0.90 -8.02
N LEU A 9 -11.77 2.05 -8.69
CA LEU A 9 -10.61 2.94 -8.82
C LEU A 9 -10.21 3.59 -7.48
N GLY A 10 -11.18 3.97 -6.66
CA GLY A 10 -10.91 4.56 -5.35
C GLY A 10 -10.38 3.54 -4.33
N GLU A 11 -10.87 2.30 -4.38
CA GLU A 11 -10.35 1.20 -3.57
C GLU A 11 -8.90 0.87 -3.97
N LEU A 12 -8.60 0.73 -5.26
CA LEU A 12 -7.22 0.52 -5.73
C LEU A 12 -6.28 1.63 -5.28
N ASN A 13 -6.70 2.89 -5.39
CA ASN A 13 -5.89 4.02 -4.93
C ASN A 13 -5.68 3.98 -3.40
N TRP A 14 -6.66 3.50 -2.65
CA TRP A 14 -6.56 3.34 -1.20
C TRP A 14 -5.61 2.21 -0.81
N ILE A 15 -5.71 1.06 -1.46
CA ILE A 15 -4.77 -0.08 -1.28
C ILE A 15 -3.35 0.36 -1.65
N PHE A 16 -3.19 1.05 -2.78
CA PHE A 16 -1.89 1.58 -3.21
C PHE A 16 -1.26 2.49 -2.15
N THR A 17 -2.05 3.40 -1.59
CA THR A 17 -1.60 4.31 -0.52
C THR A 17 -1.19 3.54 0.74
N ALA A 18 -1.97 2.52 1.13
CA ALA A 18 -1.67 1.70 2.29
C ALA A 18 -0.37 0.89 2.10
N ILE A 19 -0.17 0.31 0.92
CA ILE A 19 1.01 -0.48 0.59
C ILE A 19 2.27 0.40 0.55
N THR A 20 2.21 1.53 -0.15
CA THR A 20 3.37 2.43 -0.26
C THR A 20 3.75 3.07 1.08
N ASP A 21 2.77 3.44 1.93
CA ASP A 21 3.03 3.88 3.30
C ASP A 21 3.69 2.78 4.14
N THR A 22 3.27 1.52 3.96
CA THR A 22 3.82 0.37 4.68
C THR A 22 5.26 0.09 4.28
N ILE A 23 5.54 0.08 2.97
CA ILE A 23 6.91 -0.07 2.45
C ILE A 23 7.81 1.04 3.01
N ALA A 24 7.36 2.30 2.95
CA ALA A 24 8.12 3.43 3.47
C ALA A 24 8.37 3.31 4.99
N TRP A 25 7.37 2.90 5.76
CA TRP A 25 7.50 2.74 7.21
C TRP A 25 8.50 1.64 7.61
N ASN A 26 8.52 0.52 6.89
CA ASN A 26 9.41 -0.61 7.20
C ASN A 26 10.83 -0.41 6.68
N THR A 27 11.03 0.41 5.64
CA THR A 27 12.34 0.60 5.01
C THR A 27 13.07 1.87 5.47
N LEU A 28 12.35 2.94 5.79
CA LEU A 28 12.95 4.23 6.10
C LEU A 28 13.19 4.41 7.61
N PRO A 29 14.27 5.14 8.00
CA PRO A 29 14.40 5.62 9.38
C PRO A 29 13.19 6.46 9.79
N ARG A 30 12.79 6.36 11.06
CA ARG A 30 11.57 7.03 11.59
C ARG A 30 11.53 8.53 11.30
N ASP A 31 12.64 9.24 11.50
CA ASP A 31 12.73 10.68 11.25
C ASP A 31 12.53 11.03 9.78
N LEU A 32 13.09 10.20 8.89
CA LEU A 32 12.98 10.38 7.45
C LEU A 32 11.55 10.09 6.97
N PHE A 33 10.94 9.02 7.47
CA PHE A 33 9.55 8.69 7.19
C PHE A 33 8.62 9.82 7.61
N GLN A 34 8.75 10.33 8.84
CA GLN A 34 7.92 11.44 9.34
C GLN A 34 8.06 12.68 8.44
N ARG A 35 9.28 13.04 8.07
CA ARG A 35 9.55 14.19 7.21
C ARG A 35 8.95 14.05 5.81
N LEU A 36 9.08 12.90 5.18
CA LEU A 36 8.69 12.72 3.78
C LEU A 36 7.23 12.29 3.60
N PHE A 37 6.69 11.46 4.49
CA PHE A 37 5.36 10.85 4.33
C PHE A 37 4.28 11.46 5.25
N ARG A 38 4.66 12.28 6.25
CA ARG A 38 3.70 12.85 7.23
C ARG A 38 3.68 14.38 7.31
N GLN A 39 4.75 15.07 6.92
CA GLN A 39 4.84 16.52 7.09
C GLN A 39 4.01 17.31 6.07
N ASP A 40 4.07 16.92 4.79
CA ASP A 40 3.40 17.62 3.69
C ASP A 40 2.68 16.60 2.79
N LEU A 41 1.40 16.88 2.48
CA LEU A 41 0.55 15.96 1.72
C LEU A 41 1.02 15.77 0.27
N LEU A 42 1.52 16.83 -0.37
CA LEU A 42 2.01 16.78 -1.75
C LEU A 42 3.33 16.02 -1.80
N VAL A 43 4.27 16.34 -0.91
CA VAL A 43 5.55 15.64 -0.81
C VAL A 43 5.31 14.15 -0.52
N ALA A 44 4.42 13.83 0.41
CA ALA A 44 4.08 12.45 0.72
C ALA A 44 3.48 11.72 -0.49
N SER A 45 2.59 12.37 -1.25
CA SER A 45 2.03 11.82 -2.49
C SER A 45 3.11 11.57 -3.54
N LEU A 46 4.03 12.53 -3.74
CA LEU A 46 5.15 12.40 -4.66
C LEU A 46 6.06 11.24 -4.28
N PHE A 47 6.39 11.09 -3.00
CA PHE A 47 7.26 10.01 -2.53
C PHE A 47 6.58 8.63 -2.59
N ARG A 48 5.28 8.52 -2.35
CA ARG A 48 4.52 7.27 -2.60
C ARG A 48 4.61 6.86 -4.07
N ASN A 49 4.36 7.80 -4.98
CA ASN A 49 4.45 7.56 -6.41
C ASN A 49 5.89 7.31 -6.87
N PHE A 50 6.88 7.89 -6.19
CA PHE A 50 8.30 7.64 -6.44
C PHE A 50 8.68 6.18 -6.14
N LEU A 51 8.13 5.56 -5.08
CA LEU A 51 8.38 4.13 -4.81
C LEU A 51 7.89 3.24 -5.96
N LEU A 52 6.73 3.57 -6.53
CA LEU A 52 6.23 2.88 -7.73
C LEU A 52 7.13 3.15 -8.94
N ALA A 53 7.57 4.39 -9.14
CA ALA A 53 8.50 4.75 -10.21
C ALA A 53 9.84 4.00 -10.07
N GLU A 54 10.37 3.83 -8.86
CA GLU A 54 11.55 3.00 -8.58
C GLU A 54 11.33 1.58 -9.07
N ARG A 55 10.19 0.97 -8.72
CA ARG A 55 9.87 -0.41 -9.12
C ARG A 55 9.73 -0.56 -10.64
N ILE A 56 9.01 0.36 -11.30
CA ILE A 56 8.79 0.30 -12.76
C ILE A 56 10.08 0.59 -13.51
N LEU A 57 10.79 1.67 -13.19
CA LEU A 57 11.99 2.06 -13.94
C LEU A 57 13.10 1.02 -13.80
N ARG A 58 13.14 0.28 -12.69
CA ARG A 58 14.11 -0.80 -12.48
C ARG A 58 13.98 -1.94 -13.49
N SER A 59 12.79 -2.20 -14.04
CA SER A 59 12.61 -3.21 -15.10
C SER A 59 13.13 -2.76 -16.46
N TYR A 60 13.40 -1.46 -16.62
CA TYR A 60 14.01 -0.84 -17.80
C TYR A 60 15.46 -0.42 -17.55
N ASP A 61 16.14 -1.05 -16.59
CA ASP A 61 17.51 -0.73 -16.16
C ASP A 61 17.74 0.74 -15.75
N CYS A 62 16.66 1.46 -15.44
CA CYS A 62 16.70 2.83 -14.96
C CYS A 62 16.66 2.85 -13.43
N THR A 63 17.54 3.65 -12.81
CA THR A 63 17.54 3.87 -11.36
C THR A 63 17.16 5.31 -11.05
N PRO A 64 15.89 5.59 -10.68
CA PRO A 64 15.53 6.93 -10.27
C PRO A 64 16.25 7.29 -8.97
N VAL A 65 16.59 8.57 -8.83
CA VAL A 65 17.31 9.09 -7.67
C VAL A 65 16.46 10.18 -7.02
N SER A 66 16.42 10.18 -5.70
CA SER A 66 15.74 11.20 -4.90
C SER A 66 16.73 11.86 -3.93
N PHE A 67 16.40 13.08 -3.52
CA PHE A 67 17.03 13.74 -2.39
C PHE A 67 15.95 14.07 -1.35
N PRO A 68 16.08 13.58 -0.11
CA PRO A 68 17.13 12.69 0.42
C PRO A 68 17.13 11.29 -0.21
N LYS A 69 18.29 10.63 -0.25
CA LYS A 69 18.45 9.30 -0.87
C LYS A 69 17.69 8.25 -0.06
N LEU A 70 16.84 7.47 -0.74
CA LEU A 70 16.11 6.35 -0.14
C LEU A 70 16.88 5.03 -0.32
N PRO A 71 16.73 4.07 0.61
CA PRO A 71 17.13 2.69 0.40
C PRO A 71 16.28 2.06 -0.72
N PRO A 72 16.76 0.98 -1.37
CA PRO A 72 16.01 0.32 -2.44
C PRO A 72 14.72 -0.32 -1.90
N THR A 73 13.59 -0.02 -2.54
CA THR A 73 12.26 -0.50 -2.12
C THR A 73 11.58 -1.41 -3.14
N HIS A 74 12.10 -1.50 -4.36
CA HIS A 74 11.49 -2.25 -5.48
C HIS A 74 11.30 -3.76 -5.24
N GLN A 75 12.07 -4.38 -4.33
CA GLN A 75 11.96 -5.81 -3.98
C GLN A 75 11.16 -6.09 -2.71
N HIS A 76 10.53 -5.08 -2.11
CA HIS A 76 9.79 -5.27 -0.85
C HIS A 76 8.60 -6.24 -1.02
N PRO A 77 8.39 -7.22 -0.11
CA PRO A 77 7.33 -8.24 -0.25
C PRO A 77 5.91 -7.68 -0.41
N MET A 78 5.60 -6.55 0.22
CA MET A 78 4.32 -5.85 0.05
C MET A 78 3.96 -5.52 -1.41
N TRP A 79 4.93 -5.46 -2.32
CA TRP A 79 4.65 -5.33 -3.74
C TRP A 79 3.93 -6.55 -4.33
N GLN A 80 4.12 -7.74 -3.78
CA GLN A 80 3.38 -8.94 -4.18
C GLN A 80 1.90 -8.84 -3.78
N ALA A 81 1.63 -8.26 -2.61
CA ALA A 81 0.25 -8.00 -2.19
C ALA A 81 -0.43 -6.95 -3.09
N TRP A 82 0.34 -5.97 -3.60
CA TRP A 82 -0.15 -5.02 -4.59
C TRP A 82 -0.48 -5.70 -5.92
N ASP A 83 0.40 -6.58 -6.39
CA ASP A 83 0.18 -7.31 -7.65
C ASP A 83 -1.07 -8.19 -7.56
N LEU A 84 -1.24 -8.94 -6.46
CA LEU A 84 -2.44 -9.75 -6.23
C LEU A 84 -3.72 -8.90 -6.17
N ALA A 85 -3.71 -7.78 -5.45
CA ALA A 85 -4.87 -6.90 -5.37
C ALA A 85 -5.23 -6.30 -6.73
N LEU A 86 -4.23 -5.93 -7.54
CA LEU A 86 -4.45 -5.49 -8.92
C LEU A 86 -5.03 -6.60 -9.80
N ASP A 87 -4.47 -7.81 -9.74
CA ASP A 87 -4.94 -8.94 -10.56
C ASP A 87 -6.41 -9.27 -10.27
N LEU A 88 -6.78 -9.37 -8.99
CA LEU A 88 -8.16 -9.61 -8.57
C LEU A 88 -9.11 -8.49 -9.02
N CYS A 89 -8.64 -7.25 -8.97
CA CYS A 89 -9.45 -6.10 -9.37
C CYS A 89 -9.65 -6.02 -10.89
N LEU A 90 -8.58 -6.22 -11.67
CA LEU A 90 -8.63 -6.19 -13.12
C LEU A 90 -9.39 -7.39 -13.71
N ALA A 91 -9.38 -8.54 -13.03
CA ALA A 91 -10.16 -9.71 -13.44
C ALA A 91 -11.69 -9.46 -13.43
N GLN A 92 -12.17 -8.50 -12.64
CA GLN A 92 -13.60 -8.14 -12.59
C GLN A 92 -14.03 -7.23 -13.76
N LEU A 93 -13.09 -6.52 -14.40
CA LEU A 93 -13.40 -5.54 -15.45
C LEU A 93 -14.26 -6.09 -16.60
N PRO A 94 -13.97 -7.27 -17.19
CA PRO A 94 -14.81 -7.82 -18.26
C PRO A 94 -16.25 -8.05 -17.79
N GLY A 95 -16.45 -8.62 -16.60
CA GLY A 95 -17.77 -8.90 -16.04
C GLY A 95 -18.58 -7.62 -15.78
N MET A 96 -17.93 -6.61 -15.21
CA MET A 96 -18.53 -5.30 -14.96
C MET A 96 -18.92 -4.57 -16.25
N LEU A 97 -18.08 -4.62 -17.28
CA LEU A 97 -18.29 -3.88 -18.53
C LEU A 97 -19.29 -4.58 -19.47
N GLU A 98 -19.27 -5.91 -19.54
CA GLU A 98 -20.10 -6.69 -20.46
C GLU A 98 -21.47 -7.06 -19.87
N TYR A 99 -21.51 -7.42 -18.59
CA TYR A 99 -22.71 -7.94 -17.92
C TYR A 99 -23.26 -7.00 -16.85
N GLY A 100 -22.58 -5.88 -16.55
CA GLY A 100 -23.02 -4.94 -15.51
C GLY A 100 -22.95 -5.53 -14.11
N GLU A 101 -22.07 -6.51 -13.89
CA GLU A 101 -21.88 -7.13 -12.58
C GLU A 101 -21.46 -6.09 -11.53
N PRO A 102 -21.96 -6.22 -10.29
CA PRO A 102 -21.55 -5.33 -9.21
C PRO A 102 -20.07 -5.55 -8.87
N PHE A 103 -19.39 -4.47 -8.53
CA PHE A 103 -18.01 -4.52 -8.07
C PHE A 103 -17.92 -5.25 -6.71
N GLU A 104 -17.00 -6.21 -6.62
CA GLU A 104 -16.67 -6.90 -5.37
C GLU A 104 -15.37 -6.33 -4.76
N HIS A 105 -15.46 -5.93 -3.50
CA HIS A 105 -14.36 -5.35 -2.75
C HIS A 105 -13.21 -6.33 -2.53
N SER A 106 -11.97 -5.83 -2.59
CA SER A 106 -10.78 -6.64 -2.35
C SER A 106 -10.70 -7.12 -0.89
N PRO A 107 -10.32 -8.39 -0.64
CA PRO A 107 -10.10 -8.91 0.71
C PRO A 107 -8.82 -8.39 1.37
N PHE A 108 -8.04 -7.54 0.68
CA PHE A 108 -6.72 -7.07 1.12
C PHE A 108 -6.71 -6.59 2.57
N PHE A 109 -7.62 -5.69 2.96
CA PHE A 109 -7.61 -5.14 4.32
C PHE A 109 -7.96 -6.19 5.38
N GLU A 110 -8.89 -7.10 5.10
CA GLU A 110 -9.27 -8.20 6.00
C GLU A 110 -8.09 -9.15 6.24
N GLU A 111 -7.35 -9.49 5.19
CA GLU A 111 -6.15 -10.32 5.28
C GLU A 111 -5.05 -9.66 6.10
N GLN A 112 -4.83 -8.34 5.93
CA GLN A 112 -3.83 -7.61 6.70
C GLN A 112 -4.22 -7.46 8.18
N LEU A 113 -5.50 -7.29 8.49
CA LEU A 113 -6.00 -7.32 9.87
C LEU A 113 -5.83 -8.69 10.51
N THR A 114 -6.09 -9.76 9.74
CA THR A 114 -5.88 -11.13 10.19
C THR A 114 -4.40 -11.38 10.50
N ALA A 115 -3.49 -10.94 9.63
CA ALA A 115 -2.05 -11.02 9.88
C ALA A 115 -1.61 -10.26 11.13
N PHE A 116 -2.18 -9.07 11.36
CA PHE A 116 -1.95 -8.29 12.58
C PHE A 116 -2.48 -8.99 13.84
N GLN A 117 -3.66 -9.62 13.77
CA GLN A 117 -4.23 -10.40 14.85
C GLN A 117 -3.36 -11.63 15.19
N VAL A 118 -2.82 -12.32 14.18
CA VAL A 118 -1.86 -13.41 14.36
C VAL A 118 -0.59 -12.91 15.05
N TRP A 119 -0.10 -11.72 14.70
CA TRP A 119 1.05 -11.12 15.39
C TRP A 119 0.75 -10.82 16.87
N LEU A 120 -0.44 -10.28 17.19
CA LEU A 120 -0.86 -10.00 18.56
C LEU A 120 -0.98 -11.28 19.41
N THR A 121 -1.58 -12.33 18.85
CA THR A 121 -1.83 -13.60 19.56
C THR A 121 -0.57 -14.41 19.79
N LEU A 122 0.39 -14.35 18.88
CA LEU A 122 1.64 -15.12 18.96
C LEU A 122 2.82 -14.30 19.51
N GLY A 123 2.61 -13.05 19.92
CA GLY A 123 3.66 -12.09 20.25
C GLY A 123 4.43 -12.38 21.56
N SER A 124 5.77 -12.19 21.52
CA SER A 124 6.66 -12.12 22.68
C SER A 124 7.25 -10.70 22.80
N LYS A 125 7.71 -10.29 23.99
CA LYS A 125 8.11 -8.90 24.32
C LYS A 125 9.26 -8.34 23.47
N ASP A 126 10.05 -9.19 22.80
CA ASP A 126 11.26 -8.79 22.04
C ASP A 126 11.11 -8.84 20.51
N ARG A 127 9.87 -8.88 19.96
CA ARG A 127 9.68 -8.92 18.51
C ARG A 127 9.80 -7.55 17.85
N HIS A 128 10.23 -7.57 16.59
CA HIS A 128 10.13 -6.43 15.69
C HIS A 128 8.68 -5.91 15.62
N PRO A 129 8.49 -4.58 15.47
CA PRO A 129 7.17 -3.99 15.36
C PRO A 129 6.40 -4.59 14.18
N PRO A 130 5.06 -4.71 14.27
CA PRO A 130 4.26 -5.32 13.23
C PRO A 130 4.27 -4.44 11.98
N GLU A 131 4.55 -5.06 10.84
CA GLU A 131 4.61 -4.40 9.53
C GLU A 131 3.24 -3.83 9.12
N GLN A 132 2.14 -4.40 9.63
CA GLN A 132 0.76 -4.04 9.29
C GLN A 132 0.28 -2.76 9.99
N LEU A 133 1.05 -2.17 10.90
CA LEU A 133 0.63 -1.02 11.72
C LEU A 133 0.16 0.19 10.88
N PRO A 134 0.86 0.58 9.78
CA PRO A 134 0.37 1.63 8.88
C PRO A 134 -0.93 1.26 8.17
N ILE A 135 -1.15 -0.03 7.87
CA ILE A 135 -2.38 -0.52 7.23
C ILE A 135 -3.56 -0.43 8.20
N VAL A 136 -3.36 -0.84 9.46
CA VAL A 136 -4.37 -0.69 10.52
C VAL A 136 -4.78 0.78 10.68
N LEU A 137 -3.83 1.71 10.63
CA LEU A 137 -4.13 3.15 10.65
C LEU A 137 -4.99 3.58 9.45
N GLN A 138 -4.76 3.03 8.26
CA GLN A 138 -5.58 3.32 7.08
C GLN A 138 -7.01 2.78 7.23
N VAL A 139 -7.17 1.58 7.80
CA VAL A 139 -8.48 0.98 8.09
C VAL A 139 -9.27 1.83 9.09
N LEU A 140 -8.65 2.30 10.18
CA LEU A 140 -9.30 3.16 11.19
C LEU A 140 -9.81 4.49 10.63
N LEU A 141 -9.26 4.94 9.50
CA LEU A 141 -9.71 6.15 8.79
C LEU A 141 -10.85 5.85 7.79
N SER A 142 -11.38 4.63 7.75
CA SER A 142 -12.49 4.20 6.92
C SER A 142 -13.69 3.83 7.78
N GLN A 143 -14.90 4.26 7.43
CA GLN A 143 -16.14 3.82 8.10
C GLN A 143 -16.71 2.51 7.51
N VAL A 144 -15.95 1.82 6.65
CA VAL A 144 -16.42 0.66 5.90
C VAL A 144 -16.16 -0.65 6.65
N HIS A 145 -15.31 -0.65 7.68
CA HIS A 145 -14.88 -1.83 8.43
C HIS A 145 -15.09 -1.60 9.93
#